data_AF-A0A7Y5A3S0-F1
#
_entry.id   AF-A0A7Y5A3S0-F1
#
_cell.length_a   1.000
_cell.length_b   1.000
_cell.length_c   1.000
_cell.angle_alpha   90.00
_cell.angle_beta   90.00
_cell.angle_gamma   90.00
#
_symmetry.space_group_name_H-M   'P 1'
#
loop_
_entity.id
_entity.type
_entity.pdbx_description
1 polymer ?
#
loop_
_entity_poly.entity_id
_entity_poly.type
_entity_poly.pdbx_seq_one_letter_code
_entity_poly.pdbx_strand_id
1 'polypeptide(L)'
;MRLFYPRLASYLAVLMIATLLSGCASRRFEKLALKNEQAGLFEDAAELYLQSLTANNNNIDAKIGAKKTGQIALDKKLSDFSTAYSAGQVHEAVFYYLNARNYFDKFGVSGISLDFPASYEEQFNEVKNISIEEKYRQGVKLLSDEKFAESEILFREIIDLESNFKDVNDLFKTSHYEPLYRQGKKLFDNKTFRKAYYTFAMIVNETGDYKESAQYRNDALEAATFTVLVKEFDFKQDIKLASRIRSAMIGRMINSENPFLKIVDESFGREMHFKQKKLINGSVNIQQQPMAKELTNNAILKGRVIQAGISNGRLNAVRKKGFLKRTYEVVDKVSGVTSTKIEYDRINYTEYNQSNAANCVFSFQLISTETGEVLVSDEISLNGTDDMNYADYKGEFKNVYPGFWKSDKIKSSEDMVSTSYEEYSNLQRLFAAERTIIPAEQLMGDLIDQIALRSSGAVIRYNPEN
;
A
#
# COMPACT_ATOMS: atom_id res chain seq x y z
N MET A 1 -20.84 -21.09 -41.30
CA MET A 1 -21.88 -20.85 -40.27
C MET A 1 -21.79 -21.98 -39.25
N ARG A 2 -21.80 -21.67 -37.94
CA ARG A 2 -21.51 -22.55 -36.78
C ARG A 2 -20.02 -22.63 -36.40
N LEU A 3 -19.68 -21.92 -35.33
CA LEU A 3 -18.82 -22.34 -34.21
C LEU A 3 -18.49 -21.10 -33.35
N PHE A 4 -19.50 -20.55 -32.65
CA PHE A 4 -19.31 -19.48 -31.64
C PHE A 4 -20.20 -19.67 -30.38
N TYR A 5 -20.82 -20.83 -30.21
CA TYR A 5 -21.86 -21.06 -29.18
C TYR A 5 -21.45 -21.69 -27.83
N PRO A 6 -20.33 -22.44 -27.65
CA PRO A 6 -20.15 -23.20 -26.41
C PRO A 6 -19.81 -22.32 -25.20
N ARG A 7 -19.15 -21.17 -25.42
CA ARG A 7 -18.83 -20.22 -24.34
C ARG A 7 -20.06 -19.43 -23.90
N LEU A 8 -20.93 -19.02 -24.83
CA LEU A 8 -22.17 -18.28 -24.53
C LEU A 8 -23.17 -19.14 -23.73
N ALA A 9 -23.31 -20.42 -24.08
CA ALA A 9 -24.16 -21.37 -23.36
C ALA A 9 -23.64 -21.66 -21.94
N SER A 10 -22.32 -21.69 -21.75
CA SER A 10 -21.70 -21.87 -20.43
C SER A 10 -21.89 -20.65 -19.54
N TYR A 11 -21.78 -19.43 -20.09
CA TYR A 11 -22.10 -18.20 -19.35
C TYR A 11 -23.59 -18.09 -19.03
N LEU A 12 -24.49 -18.48 -19.94
CA LEU A 12 -25.93 -18.54 -19.69
C LEU A 12 -26.29 -19.57 -18.62
N ALA A 13 -25.61 -20.73 -18.57
CA ALA A 13 -25.82 -21.74 -17.54
C ALA A 13 -25.33 -21.28 -16.16
N VAL A 14 -24.16 -20.62 -16.07
CA VAL A 14 -23.65 -20.04 -14.82
C VAL A 14 -24.53 -18.87 -14.34
N LEU A 15 -25.01 -18.02 -15.25
CA LEU A 15 -25.96 -16.95 -14.95
C LEU A 15 -27.31 -17.50 -14.46
N MET A 16 -27.79 -18.61 -15.04
CA MET A 16 -29.03 -19.28 -14.64
C MET A 16 -28.90 -20.00 -13.29
N ILE A 17 -27.74 -20.55 -12.96
CA ILE A 17 -27.47 -21.14 -11.63
C ILE A 17 -27.36 -20.04 -10.56
N ALA A 18 -26.76 -18.89 -10.89
CA ALA A 18 -26.68 -17.74 -9.97
C ALA A 18 -28.07 -17.15 -9.64
N THR A 19 -29.03 -17.14 -10.58
CA THR A 19 -30.41 -16.68 -10.34
C THR A 19 -31.27 -17.71 -9.58
N LEU A 20 -30.94 -19.00 -9.63
CA LEU A 20 -31.64 -20.04 -8.86
C LEU A 20 -31.20 -20.08 -7.39
N LEU A 21 -29.92 -19.77 -7.11
CA LEU A 21 -29.37 -19.73 -5.75
C LEU A 21 -29.89 -18.52 -4.95
N SER A 22 -30.10 -17.37 -5.59
CA SER A 22 -30.67 -16.17 -4.94
C SER A 22 -32.14 -16.36 -4.53
N GLY A 23 -32.93 -17.10 -5.32
CA GLY A 23 -34.32 -17.45 -4.98
C GLY A 23 -34.46 -18.36 -3.76
N CYS A 24 -33.50 -19.27 -3.54
CA CYS A 24 -33.46 -20.13 -2.35
C CYS A 24 -33.10 -19.34 -1.07
N ALA A 25 -32.17 -18.38 -1.18
CA ALA A 25 -31.81 -17.51 -0.07
C ALA A 25 -32.97 -16.61 0.35
N SER A 26 -33.65 -15.95 -0.61
CA SER A 26 -34.81 -15.10 -0.33
C SER A 26 -35.92 -15.85 0.40
N ARG A 27 -36.35 -17.01 -0.10
CA ARG A 27 -37.38 -17.84 0.56
C ARG A 27 -36.97 -18.32 1.95
N ARG A 28 -35.68 -18.57 2.19
CA ARG A 28 -35.20 -18.96 3.52
C ARG A 28 -35.37 -17.83 4.53
N PHE A 29 -34.95 -16.61 4.17
CA PHE A 29 -35.09 -15.44 5.05
C PHE A 29 -36.55 -15.09 5.30
N GLU A 30 -37.40 -15.14 4.27
CA GLU A 30 -38.85 -14.94 4.41
C GLU A 30 -39.50 -15.94 5.39
N LYS A 31 -39.17 -17.23 5.29
CA LYS A 31 -39.69 -18.24 6.24
C LYS A 31 -39.24 -18.01 7.67
N LEU A 32 -38.02 -17.51 7.86
CA LEU A 32 -37.51 -17.18 9.19
C LEU A 32 -38.19 -15.91 9.73
N ALA A 33 -38.38 -14.90 8.87
CA ALA A 33 -39.11 -13.68 9.19
C ALA A 33 -40.53 -13.99 9.66
N LEU A 34 -41.24 -14.89 8.97
CA LEU A 34 -42.58 -15.32 9.34
C LEU A 34 -42.64 -15.97 10.73
N LYS A 35 -41.62 -16.75 11.10
CA LYS A 35 -41.53 -17.33 12.45
C LYS A 35 -41.35 -16.26 13.52
N ASN A 36 -40.50 -15.27 13.27
CA ASN A 36 -40.29 -14.15 14.18
C ASN A 36 -41.56 -13.29 14.29
N GLU A 37 -42.25 -13.04 13.18
CA GLU A 37 -43.53 -12.34 13.15
C GLU A 37 -44.59 -13.06 14.01
N GLN A 38 -44.71 -14.39 13.86
CA GLN A 38 -45.61 -15.22 14.67
C GLN A 38 -45.25 -15.22 16.16
N ALA A 39 -43.97 -15.04 16.50
CA ALA A 39 -43.49 -14.92 17.86
C ALA A 39 -43.61 -13.49 18.44
N GLY A 40 -44.09 -12.52 17.66
CA GLY A 40 -44.21 -11.11 18.07
C GLY A 40 -42.89 -10.33 18.02
N LEU A 41 -41.83 -10.91 17.45
CA LEU A 41 -40.52 -10.29 17.26
C LEU A 41 -40.52 -9.45 15.97
N PHE A 42 -41.32 -8.38 15.96
CA PHE A 42 -41.62 -7.63 14.74
C PHE A 42 -40.42 -6.92 14.12
N GLU A 43 -39.52 -6.35 14.94
CA GLU A 43 -38.30 -5.71 14.43
C GLU A 43 -37.37 -6.72 13.75
N ASP A 44 -37.08 -7.85 14.42
CA ASP A 44 -36.28 -8.95 13.85
C ASP A 44 -36.93 -9.54 12.58
N ALA A 45 -38.26 -9.68 12.58
CA ALA A 45 -38.98 -10.13 11.40
C ALA A 45 -38.83 -9.15 10.24
N ALA A 46 -38.93 -7.85 10.49
CA ALA A 46 -38.79 -6.81 9.48
C ALA A 46 -37.38 -6.80 8.86
N GLU A 47 -36.33 -6.97 9.68
CA GLU A 47 -34.96 -7.09 9.18
C GLU A 47 -34.74 -8.32 8.31
N LEU A 48 -35.29 -9.47 8.69
CA LEU A 48 -35.23 -10.69 7.90
C LEU A 48 -35.99 -10.57 6.58
N TYR A 49 -37.13 -9.88 6.56
CA TYR A 49 -37.82 -9.56 5.31
C TYR A 49 -36.98 -8.62 4.43
N LEU A 50 -36.29 -7.61 4.98
CA LEU A 50 -35.35 -6.79 4.22
C LEU A 50 -34.19 -7.61 3.63
N GLN A 51 -33.62 -8.56 4.38
CA GLN A 51 -32.59 -9.48 3.87
C GLN A 51 -33.13 -10.37 2.74
N SER A 52 -34.39 -10.82 2.84
CA SER A 52 -35.06 -11.53 1.77
C SER A 52 -35.16 -10.69 0.49
N LEU A 53 -35.46 -9.38 0.62
CA LEU A 53 -35.54 -8.44 -0.49
C LEU A 53 -34.19 -8.08 -1.08
N THR A 54 -33.12 -8.07 -0.29
CA THR A 54 -31.75 -7.96 -0.80
C THR A 54 -31.40 -9.17 -1.69
N ALA A 55 -31.82 -10.37 -1.30
CA ALA A 55 -31.60 -11.59 -2.09
C ALA A 55 -32.50 -11.66 -3.34
N ASN A 56 -33.74 -11.18 -3.24
CA ASN A 56 -34.67 -11.09 -4.37
C ASN A 56 -35.68 -9.95 -4.16
N ASN A 57 -35.47 -8.83 -4.85
CA ASN A 57 -36.32 -7.65 -4.74
C ASN A 57 -37.74 -7.83 -5.31
N ASN A 58 -38.04 -8.94 -5.99
CA ASN A 58 -39.36 -9.25 -6.54
C ASN A 58 -40.20 -10.16 -5.64
N ASN A 59 -39.69 -10.51 -4.45
CA ASN A 59 -40.45 -11.30 -3.49
C ASN A 59 -41.58 -10.46 -2.87
N ILE A 60 -42.80 -10.64 -3.39
CA ILE A 60 -43.99 -9.87 -2.98
C ILE A 60 -44.37 -10.16 -1.53
N ASP A 61 -44.30 -11.41 -1.09
CA ASP A 61 -44.62 -11.80 0.28
C ASP A 61 -43.65 -11.14 1.27
N ALA A 62 -42.35 -11.11 0.93
CA ALA A 62 -41.37 -10.40 1.73
C ALA A 62 -41.58 -8.88 1.74
N LYS A 63 -42.08 -8.26 0.65
CA LYS A 63 -42.44 -6.83 0.64
C LYS A 63 -43.61 -6.54 1.58
N ILE A 64 -44.65 -7.37 1.51
CA ILE A 64 -45.85 -7.23 2.35
C ILE A 64 -45.47 -7.43 3.82
N GLY A 65 -44.69 -8.49 4.11
CA GLY A 65 -44.15 -8.77 5.43
C GLY A 65 -43.31 -7.61 5.97
N ALA A 66 -42.31 -7.16 5.20
CA ALA A 66 -41.46 -6.03 5.57
C ALA A 66 -42.27 -4.77 5.87
N LYS A 67 -43.27 -4.43 5.05
CA LYS A 67 -44.11 -3.26 5.29
C LYS A 67 -44.91 -3.40 6.58
N LYS A 68 -45.55 -4.55 6.80
CA LYS A 68 -46.39 -4.79 7.97
C LYS A 68 -45.58 -4.80 9.27
N THR A 69 -44.55 -5.64 9.36
CA THR A 69 -43.75 -5.76 10.58
C THR A 69 -42.86 -4.52 10.77
N GLY A 70 -42.41 -3.92 9.68
CA GLY A 70 -41.72 -2.63 9.67
C GLY A 70 -42.58 -1.53 10.29
N GLN A 71 -43.85 -1.41 9.90
CA GLN A 71 -44.76 -0.41 10.48
C GLN A 71 -44.99 -0.67 11.97
N ILE A 72 -45.26 -1.91 12.39
CA ILE A 72 -45.50 -2.23 13.81
C ILE A 72 -44.27 -1.86 14.67
N ALA A 73 -43.07 -2.18 14.20
CA ALA A 73 -41.84 -1.83 14.90
C ALA A 73 -41.60 -0.30 14.93
N LEU A 74 -41.91 0.41 13.83
CA LEU A 74 -41.83 1.88 13.78
C LEU A 74 -42.83 2.52 14.75
N ASP A 75 -44.08 2.05 14.78
CA ASP A 75 -45.12 2.56 15.69
C ASP A 75 -44.71 2.40 17.16
N LYS A 76 -44.05 1.27 17.49
CA LYS A 76 -43.47 1.07 18.83
C LYS A 76 -42.38 2.10 19.14
N LYS A 77 -41.43 2.33 18.23
CA LYS A 77 -40.36 3.33 18.42
C LYS A 77 -40.93 4.75 18.55
N LEU A 78 -41.97 5.08 17.78
CA LEU A 78 -42.69 6.35 17.89
C LEU A 78 -43.46 6.47 19.21
N SER A 79 -44.01 5.37 19.72
CA SER A 79 -44.62 5.32 21.06
C SER A 79 -43.59 5.57 22.17
N ASP A 80 -42.38 5.03 22.06
CA ASP A 80 -41.30 5.28 23.02
C ASP A 80 -40.92 6.78 23.02
N PHE A 81 -40.85 7.40 21.82
CA PHE A 81 -40.68 8.84 21.69
C PHE A 81 -41.82 9.64 22.35
N SER A 82 -43.09 9.36 22.01
CA SER A 82 -44.23 10.10 22.60
C SER A 82 -44.30 9.97 24.11
N THR A 83 -43.90 8.82 24.65
CA THR A 83 -43.84 8.58 26.09
C THR A 83 -42.79 9.47 26.74
N ALA A 84 -41.57 9.50 26.19
CA ALA A 84 -40.49 10.36 26.68
C ALA A 84 -40.83 11.85 26.54
N TYR A 85 -41.41 12.26 25.40
CA TYR A 85 -41.90 13.62 25.17
C TYR A 85 -42.92 14.05 26.23
N SER A 86 -43.94 13.23 26.47
CA SER A 86 -45.00 13.52 27.44
C SER A 86 -44.49 13.54 28.89
N ALA A 87 -43.43 12.78 29.18
CA ALA A 87 -42.77 12.76 30.48
C ALA A 87 -41.78 13.92 30.69
N GLY A 88 -41.56 14.78 29.70
CA GLY A 88 -40.57 15.86 29.76
C GLY A 88 -39.11 15.37 29.74
N GLN A 89 -38.88 14.13 29.29
CA GLN A 89 -37.54 13.52 29.18
C GLN A 89 -36.88 13.96 27.86
N VAL A 90 -36.35 15.18 27.85
CA VAL A 90 -35.89 15.89 26.64
C VAL A 90 -34.86 15.10 25.84
N HIS A 91 -33.79 14.63 26.49
CA HIS A 91 -32.69 13.94 25.79
C HIS A 91 -33.11 12.55 25.29
N GLU A 92 -33.88 11.81 26.08
CA GLU A 92 -34.44 10.52 25.70
C GLU A 92 -35.41 10.67 24.52
N ALA A 93 -36.26 11.70 24.52
CA ALA A 93 -37.15 11.98 23.41
C ALA A 93 -36.37 12.26 22.12
N VAL A 94 -35.34 13.11 22.15
CA VAL A 94 -34.46 13.34 20.98
C VAL A 94 -33.86 12.02 20.49
N PHE A 95 -33.33 11.20 21.39
CA PHE A 95 -32.75 9.89 21.04
C PHE A 95 -33.77 8.95 20.39
N TYR A 96 -34.95 8.77 20.99
CA TYR A 96 -35.97 7.88 20.46
C TYR A 96 -36.49 8.32 19.10
N TYR A 97 -36.68 9.63 18.90
CA TYR A 97 -37.09 10.15 17.58
C TYR A 97 -36.04 9.85 16.51
N LEU A 98 -34.77 10.14 16.78
CA LEU A 98 -33.68 9.86 15.82
C LEU A 98 -33.57 8.35 15.53
N ASN A 99 -33.78 7.49 16.53
CA ASN A 99 -33.83 6.05 16.33
C ASN A 99 -34.98 5.64 15.41
N ALA A 100 -36.19 6.16 15.66
CA ALA A 100 -37.37 5.92 14.82
C ALA A 100 -37.15 6.44 13.39
N ARG A 101 -36.54 7.60 13.24
CA ARG A 101 -36.25 8.22 11.95
C ARG A 101 -35.23 7.42 11.14
N ASN A 102 -34.12 7.04 11.75
CA ASN A 102 -33.11 6.18 11.11
C ASN A 102 -33.71 4.83 10.68
N TYR A 103 -34.58 4.26 11.52
CA TYR A 103 -35.30 3.04 11.19
C TYR A 103 -36.23 3.25 9.99
N PHE A 104 -37.01 4.33 9.97
CA PHE A 104 -37.86 4.69 8.83
C PHE A 104 -37.06 4.86 7.53
N ASP A 105 -35.97 5.62 7.56
CA ASP A 105 -35.15 5.90 6.38
C ASP A 105 -34.50 4.61 5.81
N LYS A 106 -34.12 3.65 6.66
CA LYS A 106 -33.61 2.32 6.25
C LYS A 106 -34.61 1.55 5.38
N PHE A 107 -35.91 1.63 5.67
CA PHE A 107 -36.96 0.99 4.87
C PHE A 107 -37.18 1.71 3.55
N GLY A 108 -37.11 3.05 3.56
CA GLY A 108 -37.17 3.88 2.35
C GLY A 108 -36.10 3.51 1.31
N VAL A 109 -34.85 3.32 1.74
CA VAL A 109 -33.74 2.86 0.88
C VAL A 109 -34.04 1.50 0.23
N SER A 110 -34.78 0.64 0.93
CA SER A 110 -35.17 -0.70 0.44
C SER A 110 -36.43 -0.69 -0.43
N GLY A 111 -36.96 0.49 -0.77
CA GLY A 111 -38.17 0.65 -1.56
C GLY A 111 -39.46 0.28 -0.81
N ILE A 112 -39.41 0.20 0.52
CA ILE A 112 -40.57 -0.07 1.37
C ILE A 112 -41.05 1.25 1.97
N SER A 113 -42.27 1.65 1.63
CA SER A 113 -42.91 2.84 2.19
C SER A 113 -43.63 2.48 3.49
N LEU A 114 -43.10 3.00 4.60
CA LEU A 114 -43.75 3.08 5.90
C LEU A 114 -44.47 4.44 6.03
N ASP A 115 -45.37 4.54 7.00
CA ASP A 115 -46.03 5.79 7.38
C ASP A 115 -45.34 6.41 8.59
N PHE A 116 -45.04 7.70 8.51
CA PHE A 116 -44.41 8.49 9.56
C PHE A 116 -45.20 9.80 9.73
N PRO A 117 -46.10 9.89 10.72
CA PRO A 117 -46.98 11.04 10.87
C PRO A 117 -46.22 12.35 11.14
N ALA A 118 -46.61 13.43 10.44
CA ALA A 118 -45.94 14.73 10.54
C ALA A 118 -45.99 15.37 11.94
N SER A 119 -46.98 15.01 12.77
CA SER A 119 -47.10 15.52 14.15
C SER A 119 -45.89 15.19 15.02
N TYR A 120 -45.19 14.09 14.74
CA TYR A 120 -43.99 13.70 15.46
C TYR A 120 -42.82 14.64 15.18
N GLU A 121 -42.74 15.22 13.99
CA GLU A 121 -41.68 16.15 13.60
C GLU A 121 -41.78 17.49 14.33
N GLU A 122 -43.01 18.00 14.52
CA GLU A 122 -43.25 19.22 15.30
C GLU A 122 -42.83 19.03 16.77
N GLN A 123 -43.28 17.94 17.40
CA GLN A 123 -42.89 17.58 18.78
C GLN A 123 -41.38 17.39 18.92
N PHE A 124 -40.75 16.74 17.93
CA PHE A 124 -39.31 16.57 17.92
C PHE A 124 -38.58 17.90 17.87
N ASN A 125 -39.01 18.83 17.01
CA ASN A 125 -38.36 20.13 16.90
C ASN A 125 -38.42 20.93 18.21
N GLU A 126 -39.50 20.82 18.99
CA GLU A 126 -39.59 21.42 20.32
C GLU A 126 -38.52 20.87 21.29
N VAL A 127 -38.48 19.54 21.48
CA VAL A 127 -37.51 18.93 22.42
C VAL A 127 -36.07 19.03 21.91
N LYS A 128 -35.87 19.01 20.59
CA LYS A 128 -34.56 19.24 19.97
C LYS A 128 -34.03 20.63 20.33
N ASN A 129 -34.85 21.67 20.19
CA ASN A 129 -34.44 23.04 20.50
C ASN A 129 -34.09 23.21 21.99
N ILE A 130 -34.86 22.59 22.90
CA ILE A 130 -34.56 22.58 24.33
C ILE A 130 -33.23 21.84 24.60
N SER A 131 -33.08 20.64 24.03
CA SER A 131 -31.86 19.83 24.21
C SER A 131 -30.62 20.55 23.70
N ILE A 132 -30.70 21.23 22.54
CA ILE A 132 -29.58 21.99 21.97
C ILE A 132 -29.20 23.15 22.89
N GLU A 133 -30.17 23.91 23.40
CA GLU A 133 -29.93 25.01 24.32
C GLU A 133 -29.28 24.56 25.64
N GLU A 134 -29.72 23.42 26.20
CA GLU A 134 -29.13 22.84 27.41
C GLU A 134 -27.68 22.39 27.18
N LYS A 135 -27.44 21.62 26.11
CA LYS A 135 -26.09 21.19 25.72
C LYS A 135 -25.18 22.36 25.44
N TYR A 136 -25.68 23.42 24.81
CA TYR A 136 -24.91 24.62 24.52
C TYR A 136 -24.44 25.30 25.81
N ARG A 137 -25.36 25.54 26.76
CA ARG A 137 -25.01 26.14 28.06
C ARG A 137 -24.01 25.29 28.83
N GLN A 138 -24.20 23.97 28.85
CA GLN A 138 -23.28 23.05 29.51
C GLN A 138 -21.91 23.01 28.82
N GLY A 139 -21.87 22.96 27.48
CA GLY A 139 -20.66 23.00 26.68
C GLY A 139 -19.86 24.28 26.93
N VAL A 140 -20.51 25.44 26.90
CA VAL A 140 -19.86 26.73 27.19
C VAL A 140 -19.25 26.74 28.60
N LYS A 141 -19.97 26.20 29.60
CA LYS A 141 -19.44 26.08 30.96
C LYS A 141 -18.23 25.13 31.04
N LEU A 142 -18.30 23.97 30.39
CA LEU A 142 -17.19 23.02 30.35
C LEU A 142 -15.96 23.63 29.63
N LEU A 143 -16.18 24.37 28.55
CA LEU A 143 -15.13 25.09 27.84
C LEU A 143 -14.47 26.15 28.74
N SER A 144 -15.25 26.91 29.50
CA SER A 144 -14.70 27.91 30.44
C SER A 144 -13.93 27.26 31.59
N ASP A 145 -14.29 26.04 31.98
CA ASP A 145 -13.58 25.23 32.98
C ASP A 145 -12.37 24.48 32.37
N GLU A 146 -12.01 24.76 31.11
CA GLU A 146 -10.96 24.10 30.32
C GLU A 146 -11.12 22.58 30.17
N LYS A 147 -12.35 22.08 30.31
CA LYS A 147 -12.71 20.68 30.07
C LYS A 147 -12.99 20.43 28.60
N PHE A 148 -11.94 20.62 27.79
CA PHE A 148 -11.99 20.62 26.33
C PHE A 148 -12.66 19.38 25.73
N ALA A 149 -12.27 18.18 26.15
CA ALA A 149 -12.83 16.93 25.61
C ALA A 149 -14.32 16.75 25.93
N GLU A 150 -14.75 17.09 27.14
CA GLU A 150 -16.16 17.02 27.55
C GLU A 150 -17.00 18.05 26.77
N SER A 151 -16.45 19.25 26.58
CA SER A 151 -17.09 20.32 25.81
C SER A 151 -17.23 19.99 24.33
N GLU A 152 -16.20 19.40 23.72
CA GLU A 152 -16.17 19.02 22.30
C GLU A 152 -17.31 18.04 21.97
N ILE A 153 -17.54 17.05 22.85
CA ILE A 153 -18.62 16.07 22.67
C ILE A 153 -19.98 16.76 22.56
N LEU A 154 -20.28 17.69 23.47
CA LEU A 154 -21.56 18.40 23.47
C LEU A 154 -21.73 19.29 22.24
N PHE A 155 -20.68 20.01 21.83
CA PHE A 155 -20.76 20.85 20.64
C PHE A 155 -20.90 20.03 19.36
N ARG A 156 -20.24 18.87 19.26
CA ARG A 156 -20.43 17.94 18.14
C ARG A 156 -21.88 17.44 18.07
N GLU A 157 -22.47 17.04 19.19
CA GLU A 157 -23.86 16.62 19.23
C GLU A 157 -24.84 17.73 18.80
N ILE A 158 -24.54 19.00 19.11
CA ILE A 158 -25.33 20.12 18.63
C ILE A 158 -25.15 20.30 17.12
N ILE A 159 -23.91 20.24 16.61
CA ILE A 159 -23.62 20.37 15.17
C ILE A 159 -24.34 19.28 14.36
N ASP A 160 -24.38 18.05 14.89
CA ASP A 160 -25.08 16.91 14.26
C ASP A 160 -26.60 17.12 14.20
N LEU A 161 -27.18 17.86 15.15
CA LEU A 161 -28.62 18.19 15.19
C LEU A 161 -28.96 19.45 14.39
N GLU A 162 -28.13 20.48 14.49
CA GLU A 162 -28.31 21.81 13.89
C GLU A 162 -26.97 22.52 13.70
N SER A 163 -26.37 22.34 12.53
CA SER A 163 -25.01 22.79 12.22
C SER A 163 -24.81 24.31 12.27
N ASN A 164 -25.86 25.11 12.15
CA ASN A 164 -25.83 26.57 12.17
C ASN A 164 -26.32 27.18 13.50
N PHE A 165 -26.39 26.39 14.58
CA PHE A 165 -26.83 26.87 15.87
C PHE A 165 -25.81 27.83 16.51
N LYS A 166 -26.13 29.13 16.54
CA LYS A 166 -25.30 30.18 17.14
C LYS A 166 -23.84 30.11 16.65
N ASP A 167 -22.88 30.15 17.57
CA ASP A 167 -21.43 30.09 17.38
C ASP A 167 -20.84 28.70 17.67
N VAL A 168 -21.67 27.64 17.66
CA VAL A 168 -21.25 26.28 18.07
C VAL A 168 -20.06 25.74 17.28
N ASN A 169 -19.92 26.08 16.00
CA ASN A 169 -18.78 25.66 15.19
C ASN A 169 -17.46 26.26 15.69
N ASP A 170 -17.47 27.52 16.13
CA ASP A 170 -16.28 28.19 16.63
C ASP A 170 -15.94 27.72 18.05
N LEU A 171 -16.97 27.45 18.87
CA LEU A 171 -16.79 26.80 20.17
C LEU A 171 -16.25 25.37 20.04
N PHE A 172 -16.75 24.60 19.08
CA PHE A 172 -16.24 23.26 18.75
C PHE A 172 -14.77 23.34 18.32
N LYS A 173 -14.44 24.19 17.35
CA LYS A 173 -13.04 24.43 16.93
C LYS A 173 -12.16 24.77 18.12
N THR A 174 -12.62 25.66 19.00
CA THR A 174 -11.85 26.04 20.19
C THR A 174 -11.66 24.86 21.14
N SER A 175 -12.72 24.09 21.42
CA SER A 175 -12.65 22.91 22.28
C SER A 175 -11.71 21.83 21.75
N HIS A 176 -11.66 21.66 20.43
CA HIS A 176 -10.86 20.63 19.78
C HIS A 176 -9.38 21.05 19.61
N TYR A 177 -9.13 22.25 19.08
CA TYR A 177 -7.78 22.66 18.67
C TYR A 177 -6.99 23.41 19.75
N GLU A 178 -7.63 24.01 20.76
CA GLU A 178 -6.91 24.63 21.87
C GLU A 178 -5.98 23.66 22.64
N PRO A 179 -6.42 22.46 23.06
CA PRO A 179 -5.52 21.52 23.74
C PRO A 179 -4.37 21.06 22.84
N LEU A 180 -4.61 20.86 21.54
CA LEU A 180 -3.56 20.51 20.56
C LEU A 180 -2.56 21.65 20.37
N TYR A 181 -3.03 22.90 20.27
CA TYR A 181 -2.19 24.08 20.18
C TYR A 181 -1.30 24.23 21.43
N ARG A 182 -1.87 24.08 22.64
CA ARG A 182 -1.11 24.09 23.90
C ARG A 182 -0.09 22.95 23.96
N GLN A 183 -0.46 21.76 23.50
CA GLN A 183 0.46 20.63 23.39
C GLN A 183 1.62 20.92 22.42
N GLY A 184 1.32 21.47 21.24
CA GLY A 184 2.31 21.89 20.25
C GLY A 184 3.30 22.90 20.84
N LYS A 185 2.82 23.89 21.59
CA LYS A 185 3.69 24.85 22.29
C LYS A 185 4.58 24.17 23.32
N LYS A 186 4.04 23.26 24.14
CA LYS A 186 4.83 22.49 25.09
C LYS A 186 5.92 21.65 24.40
N LEU A 187 5.61 21.03 23.27
CA LEU A 187 6.59 20.30 22.46
C LEU A 187 7.69 21.22 21.91
N PHE A 188 7.30 22.41 21.46
CA PHE A 188 8.21 23.44 20.96
C PHE A 188 9.15 23.95 22.07
N ASP A 189 8.61 24.29 23.24
CA ASP A 189 9.38 24.77 24.40
C ASP A 189 10.37 23.71 24.91
N ASN A 190 10.00 22.42 24.80
CA ASN A 190 10.85 21.28 25.12
C ASN A 190 11.86 20.92 24.01
N LYS A 191 11.96 21.73 22.94
CA LYS A 191 12.85 21.52 21.78
C LYS A 191 12.61 20.22 21.00
N THR A 192 11.42 19.65 21.14
CA THR A 192 10.96 18.51 20.32
C THR A 192 10.30 19.02 19.03
N PHE A 193 11.08 19.71 18.22
CA PHE A 193 10.61 20.52 17.10
C PHE A 193 9.95 19.70 16.00
N ARG A 194 10.41 18.48 15.69
CA ARG A 194 9.75 17.62 14.69
C ARG A 194 8.33 17.26 15.11
N LYS A 195 8.12 16.93 16.39
CA LYS A 195 6.78 16.62 16.92
C LYS A 195 5.91 17.88 16.94
N ALA A 196 6.45 19.01 17.38
CA ALA A 196 5.75 20.29 17.35
C ALA A 196 5.30 20.66 15.92
N TYR A 197 6.18 20.50 14.93
CA TYR A 197 5.86 20.72 13.51
C TYR A 197 4.63 19.93 13.08
N TYR A 198 4.60 18.61 13.34
CA TYR A 198 3.46 17.78 12.93
C TYR A 198 2.17 18.14 13.67
N THR A 199 2.25 18.48 14.97
CA THR A 199 1.09 18.95 15.73
C THR A 199 0.51 20.24 15.13
N PHE A 200 1.35 21.24 14.84
CA PHE A 200 0.86 22.48 14.24
C PHE A 200 0.45 22.32 12.77
N ALA A 201 1.11 21.44 12.01
CA ALA A 201 0.73 21.14 10.64
C ALA A 201 -0.67 20.51 10.55
N MET A 202 -1.01 19.61 11.49
CA MET A 202 -2.36 19.05 11.61
C MET A 202 -3.40 20.16 11.80
N ILE A 203 -3.19 21.04 12.78
CA ILE A 203 -4.10 22.16 13.06
C ILE A 203 -4.27 23.03 11.81
N VAL A 204 -3.17 23.46 11.18
CA VAL A 204 -3.20 24.31 9.98
C VAL A 204 -3.91 23.64 8.80
N ASN A 205 -3.71 22.33 8.60
CA ASN A 205 -4.34 21.61 7.51
C ASN A 205 -5.86 21.48 7.68
N GLU A 206 -6.34 21.37 8.91
CA GLU A 206 -7.78 21.17 9.20
C GLU A 206 -8.54 22.49 9.37
N THR A 207 -7.90 23.56 9.86
CA THR A 207 -8.56 24.84 10.11
C THR A 207 -8.18 25.96 9.15
N GLY A 208 -7.14 25.77 8.33
CA GLY A 208 -6.49 26.82 7.56
C GLY A 208 -5.56 27.67 8.43
N ASP A 209 -6.08 28.22 9.53
CA ASP A 209 -5.29 28.82 10.59
C ASP A 209 -6.03 28.73 11.95
N TYR A 210 -5.27 28.61 13.03
CA TYR A 210 -5.80 28.65 14.40
C TYR A 210 -4.74 29.28 15.28
N LYS A 211 -5.02 30.50 15.76
CA LYS A 211 -4.04 31.32 16.48
C LYS A 211 -2.74 31.43 15.69
N GLU A 212 -1.57 31.28 16.33
CA GLU A 212 -0.26 31.35 15.67
C GLU A 212 0.24 29.97 15.18
N SER A 213 -0.64 28.99 14.94
CA SER A 213 -0.23 27.63 14.56
C SER A 213 0.62 27.62 13.28
N ALA A 214 0.29 28.43 12.28
CA ALA A 214 1.08 28.53 11.04
C ALA A 214 2.51 29.04 11.29
N GLN A 215 2.68 30.01 12.19
CA GLN A 215 3.98 30.56 12.56
C GLN A 215 4.80 29.51 13.32
N TYR A 216 4.23 28.92 14.37
CA TYR A 216 4.92 27.87 15.14
C TYR A 216 5.28 26.65 14.30
N ARG A 217 4.45 26.28 13.32
CA ARG A 217 4.79 25.23 12.36
C ARG A 217 6.07 25.57 11.58
N ASN A 218 6.16 26.79 11.06
CA ASN A 218 7.33 27.22 10.28
C ASN A 218 8.58 27.34 11.16
N ASP A 219 8.45 27.88 12.37
CA ASP A 219 9.57 28.00 13.32
C ASP A 219 10.06 26.62 13.77
N ALA A 220 9.14 25.68 14.00
CA ALA A 220 9.48 24.30 14.33
C ALA A 220 10.20 23.60 13.18
N LEU A 221 9.76 23.85 11.94
CA LEU A 221 10.45 23.32 10.75
C LEU A 221 11.87 23.88 10.65
N GLU A 222 12.05 25.19 10.80
CA GLU A 222 13.38 25.82 10.75
C GLU A 222 14.30 25.24 11.84
N ALA A 223 13.82 25.14 13.08
CA ALA A 223 14.58 24.59 14.19
C ALA A 223 14.90 23.09 14.06
N ALA A 224 14.00 22.31 13.46
CA ALA A 224 14.17 20.88 13.22
C ALA A 224 15.00 20.54 11.97
N THR A 225 15.25 21.54 11.09
CA THR A 225 15.93 21.31 9.81
C THR A 225 17.37 20.89 10.05
N PHE A 226 17.71 19.71 9.54
CA PHE A 226 19.02 19.10 9.59
C PHE A 226 19.70 19.18 8.23
N THR A 227 20.75 19.99 8.14
CA THR A 227 21.51 20.24 6.92
C THR A 227 22.73 19.31 6.85
N VAL A 228 22.79 18.48 5.81
CA VAL A 228 23.88 17.53 5.56
C VAL A 228 24.70 17.97 4.36
N LEU A 229 25.99 18.21 4.58
CA LEU A 229 26.97 18.39 3.51
C LEU A 229 27.45 17.03 3.02
N VAL A 230 27.24 16.72 1.74
CA VAL A 230 27.74 15.49 1.12
C VAL A 230 29.08 15.76 0.46
N LYS A 231 30.13 15.08 0.94
CA LYS A 231 31.48 15.11 0.37
C LYS A 231 31.64 14.09 -0.75
N GLU A 232 32.70 14.24 -1.54
CA GLU A 232 33.05 13.21 -2.52
C GLU A 232 33.29 11.86 -1.84
N PHE A 233 32.75 10.81 -2.45
CA PHE A 233 32.95 9.45 -1.98
C PHE A 233 34.28 8.92 -2.53
N ASP A 234 35.01 8.21 -1.69
CA ASP A 234 36.36 7.77 -1.99
C ASP A 234 36.37 6.36 -2.60
N PHE A 235 36.99 6.21 -3.78
CA PHE A 235 37.43 4.93 -4.31
C PHE A 235 38.59 5.16 -5.28
N LYS A 236 39.81 4.82 -4.87
CA LYS A 236 41.02 5.11 -5.65
C LYS A 236 41.04 4.36 -6.99
N GLN A 237 40.49 3.15 -7.04
CA GLN A 237 40.51 2.28 -8.20
C GLN A 237 39.48 2.70 -9.26
N ASP A 238 38.31 3.20 -8.84
CA ASP A 238 37.25 3.66 -9.75
C ASP A 238 36.43 4.81 -9.14
N ILE A 239 36.88 6.03 -9.42
CA ILE A 239 36.20 7.25 -8.95
C ILE A 239 34.76 7.32 -9.47
N LYS A 240 34.47 6.81 -10.68
CA LYS A 240 33.12 6.87 -11.28
C LYS A 240 32.14 6.00 -10.51
N LEU A 241 32.57 4.83 -10.02
CA LEU A 241 31.74 3.96 -9.19
C LEU A 241 31.34 4.67 -7.89
N ALA A 242 32.29 5.31 -7.20
CA ALA A 242 32.00 6.07 -5.98
C ALA A 242 31.04 7.24 -6.26
N SER A 243 31.23 7.97 -7.36
CA SER A 243 30.31 9.03 -7.77
C SER A 243 28.90 8.50 -8.08
N ARG A 244 28.75 7.32 -8.70
CA ARG A 244 27.43 6.70 -8.95
C ARG A 244 26.70 6.38 -7.65
N ILE A 245 27.39 5.79 -6.67
CA ILE A 245 26.81 5.52 -5.34
C ILE A 245 26.39 6.82 -4.66
N ARG A 246 27.25 7.85 -4.69
CA ARG A 246 26.95 9.18 -4.16
C ARG A 246 25.69 9.77 -4.80
N SER A 247 25.62 9.82 -6.12
CA SER A 247 24.47 10.39 -6.85
C SER A 247 23.18 9.63 -6.55
N ALA A 248 23.23 8.29 -6.51
CA ALA A 248 22.09 7.46 -6.15
C ALA A 248 21.62 7.75 -4.71
N MET A 249 22.55 7.89 -3.75
CA MET A 249 22.23 8.21 -2.37
C MET A 249 21.62 9.61 -2.22
N ILE A 250 22.19 10.63 -2.87
CA ILE A 250 21.65 12.01 -2.89
C ILE A 250 20.25 12.02 -3.50
N GLY A 251 20.05 11.37 -4.65
CA GLY A 251 18.75 11.28 -5.31
C GLY A 251 17.68 10.69 -4.38
N ARG A 252 18.02 9.62 -3.64
CA ARG A 252 17.12 9.02 -2.65
C ARG A 252 16.84 9.93 -1.46
N MET A 253 17.82 10.67 -0.96
CA MET A 253 17.60 11.62 0.14
C MET A 253 16.69 12.77 -0.27
N ILE A 254 16.88 13.33 -1.48
CA ILE A 254 16.03 14.39 -2.03
C ILE A 254 14.60 13.88 -2.27
N ASN A 255 14.45 12.68 -2.83
CA ASN A 255 13.14 12.08 -3.12
C ASN A 255 12.43 11.48 -1.90
N SER A 256 13.02 11.58 -0.70
CA SER A 256 12.40 11.05 0.53
C SER A 256 11.26 11.92 1.07
N GLU A 257 11.10 13.14 0.54
CA GLU A 257 10.14 14.16 1.00
C GLU A 257 10.25 14.47 2.50
N ASN A 258 11.39 14.17 3.12
CA ASN A 258 11.62 14.49 4.53
C ASN A 258 11.75 16.01 4.70
N PRO A 259 10.80 16.69 5.36
CA PRO A 259 10.80 18.15 5.47
C PRO A 259 11.96 18.66 6.32
N PHE A 260 12.54 17.80 7.16
CA PHE A 260 13.62 18.14 8.08
C PHE A 260 15.02 17.86 7.53
N LEU A 261 15.15 17.40 6.29
CA LEU A 261 16.45 17.05 5.71
C LEU A 261 16.79 17.98 4.55
N LYS A 262 17.86 18.77 4.73
CA LYS A 262 18.41 19.63 3.67
C LYS A 262 19.74 19.08 3.20
N ILE A 263 19.86 18.75 1.92
CA ILE A 263 21.10 18.25 1.33
C ILE A 263 21.87 19.39 0.67
N VAL A 264 23.13 19.55 1.06
CA VAL A 264 24.09 20.44 0.40
C VAL A 264 25.12 19.58 -0.29
N ASP A 265 25.14 19.65 -1.61
CA ASP A 265 26.10 18.93 -2.43
C ASP A 265 27.33 19.83 -2.70
N GLU A 266 28.50 19.40 -2.22
CA GLU A 266 29.78 20.10 -2.41
C GLU A 266 30.10 20.39 -3.89
N SER A 267 29.68 19.53 -4.81
CA SER A 267 29.92 19.70 -6.24
C SER A 267 29.01 20.78 -6.87
N PHE A 268 27.80 20.96 -6.30
CA PHE A 268 26.76 21.90 -6.75
C PHE A 268 26.95 23.34 -6.23
N GLY A 269 27.76 23.54 -5.18
CA GLY A 269 28.11 24.87 -4.67
C GLY A 269 28.76 25.79 -5.74
N ARG A 270 29.28 25.21 -6.83
CA ARG A 270 29.82 25.96 -7.99
C ARG A 270 28.75 26.41 -9.00
N GLU A 271 27.59 25.75 -9.07
CA GLU A 271 26.59 25.98 -10.13
C GLU A 271 25.57 27.07 -9.78
N MET A 272 25.23 27.23 -8.49
CA MET A 272 24.37 28.35 -8.03
C MET A 272 25.05 29.72 -8.18
N HIS A 273 26.39 29.79 -8.10
CA HIS A 273 27.15 31.02 -8.39
C HIS A 273 27.02 31.49 -9.85
N PHE A 274 26.72 30.57 -10.79
CA PHE A 274 26.62 30.90 -12.22
C PHE A 274 25.20 31.33 -12.63
N LYS A 275 24.15 30.77 -12.01
CA LYS A 275 22.75 31.16 -12.27
C LYS A 275 22.39 32.53 -11.69
N GLN A 276 22.95 32.93 -10.54
CA GLN A 276 22.69 34.27 -9.99
C GLN A 276 23.38 35.39 -10.78
N LYS A 277 24.61 35.19 -11.29
CA LYS A 277 25.29 36.23 -12.10
C LYS A 277 24.58 36.59 -13.42
N LYS A 278 23.78 35.69 -14.00
CA LYS A 278 23.00 35.98 -15.22
C LYS A 278 21.66 36.67 -14.97
N LEU A 279 21.12 36.58 -13.74
CA LEU A 279 19.92 37.32 -13.31
C LEU A 279 20.24 38.75 -12.83
N ILE A 280 21.53 39.07 -12.63
CA ILE A 280 22.01 40.37 -12.11
C ILE A 280 22.15 41.44 -13.21
N ASN A 281 21.96 41.13 -14.49
CA ASN A 281 22.00 42.12 -15.58
C ASN A 281 20.67 42.87 -15.83
N GLY A 282 19.75 42.87 -14.86
CA GLY A 282 18.44 43.53 -14.98
C GLY A 282 17.94 44.07 -13.65
N SER A 283 18.67 45.03 -13.08
CA SER A 283 18.16 46.09 -12.18
C SER A 283 17.02 45.72 -11.21
N VAL A 284 17.37 45.28 -10.00
CA VAL A 284 16.66 45.68 -8.77
C VAL A 284 17.72 45.88 -7.68
N ASN A 285 17.72 47.06 -7.09
CA ASN A 285 18.58 47.43 -5.97
C ASN A 285 18.03 46.75 -4.70
N ILE A 286 18.37 45.47 -4.51
CA ILE A 286 18.15 44.78 -3.24
C ILE A 286 19.29 45.25 -2.33
N GLN A 287 18.94 45.97 -1.28
CA GLN A 287 19.83 46.21 -0.15
C GLN A 287 20.60 44.92 0.12
N GLN A 288 21.92 44.99 0.05
CA GLN A 288 22.80 43.88 0.39
C GLN A 288 22.47 43.45 1.83
N GLN A 289 21.56 42.50 2.00
CA GLN A 289 21.60 41.64 3.15
C GLN A 289 22.88 40.83 2.97
N PRO A 290 23.82 40.91 3.92
CA PRO A 290 25.06 40.17 3.80
C PRO A 290 24.69 38.68 3.72
N MET A 291 25.06 38.06 2.60
CA MET A 291 25.25 36.61 2.49
C MET A 291 26.32 36.19 3.50
N ALA A 292 25.94 36.07 4.76
CA ALA A 292 26.81 35.71 5.88
C ALA A 292 26.02 35.24 7.11
N LYS A 293 24.87 34.58 6.92
CA LYS A 293 24.44 33.57 7.91
C LYS A 293 24.99 32.26 7.34
N GLU A 294 26.15 31.89 7.85
CA GLU A 294 26.92 30.71 7.47
C GLU A 294 25.99 29.53 7.13
N LEU A 295 26.25 28.85 6.02
CA LEU A 295 25.79 27.48 5.81
C LEU A 295 26.46 26.61 6.89
N THR A 296 25.96 26.68 8.12
CA THR A 296 26.33 25.81 9.23
C THR A 296 25.70 24.45 8.95
N ASN A 297 26.34 23.68 8.07
CA ASN A 297 25.97 22.29 7.88
C ASN A 297 25.99 21.62 9.26
N ASN A 298 24.93 20.92 9.65
CA ASN A 298 24.87 20.23 10.95
C ASN A 298 25.72 18.97 10.94
N ALA A 299 25.88 18.34 9.77
CA ALA A 299 26.70 17.16 9.61
C ALA A 299 27.38 17.09 8.24
N ILE A 300 28.47 16.30 8.19
CA ILE A 300 29.20 15.95 6.98
C ILE A 300 28.99 14.46 6.72
N LEU A 301 28.47 14.12 5.55
CA LEU A 301 28.39 12.76 5.06
C LEU A 301 29.63 12.43 4.23
N LYS A 302 30.35 11.37 4.63
CA LYS A 302 31.47 10.78 3.90
C LYS A 302 31.15 9.34 3.54
N GLY A 303 31.61 8.89 2.39
CA GLY A 303 31.47 7.51 1.93
C GLY A 303 32.77 7.01 1.32
N ARG A 304 33.01 5.71 1.41
CA ARG A 304 34.17 5.04 0.79
C ARG A 304 33.76 3.66 0.28
N VAL A 305 34.08 3.38 -0.97
CA VAL A 305 34.08 2.00 -1.49
C VAL A 305 35.37 1.34 -1.03
N ILE A 306 35.25 0.29 -0.23
CA ILE A 306 36.37 -0.49 0.29
C ILE A 306 36.83 -1.48 -0.77
N GLN A 307 35.88 -2.16 -1.39
CA GLN A 307 36.13 -3.16 -2.42
C GLN A 307 35.00 -3.14 -3.43
N ALA A 308 35.32 -3.25 -4.71
CA ALA A 308 34.35 -3.51 -5.75
C ALA A 308 34.99 -4.35 -6.86
N GLY A 309 34.19 -5.22 -7.45
CA GLY A 309 34.64 -6.10 -8.52
C GLY A 309 33.48 -6.56 -9.37
N ILE A 310 33.78 -6.78 -10.65
CA ILE A 310 32.91 -7.48 -11.59
C ILE A 310 33.68 -8.66 -12.18
N SER A 311 32.97 -9.75 -12.43
CA SER A 311 33.50 -10.94 -13.07
C SER A 311 32.53 -11.36 -14.16
N ASN A 312 32.92 -11.18 -15.42
CA ASN A 312 32.18 -11.72 -16.55
C ASN A 312 32.76 -13.11 -16.87
N GLY A 313 32.01 -14.16 -16.55
CA GLY A 313 32.42 -15.52 -16.86
C GLY A 313 32.56 -15.74 -18.36
N ARG A 314 33.37 -16.72 -18.76
CA ARG A 314 33.45 -17.13 -20.17
C ARG A 314 32.41 -18.18 -20.44
N LEU A 315 31.72 -18.07 -21.58
CA LEU A 315 30.85 -19.12 -22.07
C LEU A 315 31.66 -20.39 -22.30
N ASN A 316 31.42 -21.41 -21.49
CA ASN A 316 32.03 -22.71 -21.62
C ASN A 316 31.05 -23.64 -22.33
N ALA A 317 31.53 -24.30 -23.39
CA ALA A 317 30.74 -25.19 -24.23
C ALA A 317 31.32 -26.60 -24.13
N VAL A 318 30.56 -27.52 -23.57
CA VAL A 318 30.96 -28.91 -23.39
C VAL A 318 30.11 -29.78 -24.30
N ARG A 319 30.76 -30.46 -25.25
CA ARG A 319 30.10 -31.45 -26.08
C ARG A 319 29.77 -32.69 -25.24
N LYS A 320 28.49 -33.04 -25.19
CA LYS A 320 27.95 -34.17 -24.44
C LYS A 320 27.40 -35.24 -25.37
N LYS A 321 27.46 -36.48 -24.91
CA LYS A 321 26.92 -37.65 -25.59
C LYS A 321 25.48 -37.84 -25.17
N GLY A 322 24.64 -38.20 -26.12
CA GLY A 322 23.25 -38.57 -25.87
C GLY A 322 22.72 -39.45 -26.98
N PHE A 323 21.42 -39.73 -26.90
CA PHE A 323 20.71 -40.55 -27.88
C PHE A 323 19.42 -39.88 -28.31
N LEU A 324 19.09 -39.97 -29.60
CA LEU A 324 17.79 -39.56 -30.14
C LEU A 324 16.89 -40.80 -30.24
N LYS A 325 15.80 -40.81 -29.48
CA LYS A 325 14.77 -41.85 -29.54
C LYS A 325 13.99 -41.72 -30.84
N ARG A 326 13.91 -42.81 -31.60
CA ARG A 326 13.02 -42.98 -32.76
C ARG A 326 12.07 -44.13 -32.50
N THR A 327 10.82 -43.94 -32.89
CA THR A 327 9.79 -44.97 -32.82
C THR A 327 9.29 -45.26 -34.23
N TYR A 328 9.22 -46.54 -34.59
CA TYR A 328 8.66 -46.98 -35.85
C TYR A 328 7.76 -48.19 -35.63
N GLU A 329 6.72 -48.30 -36.45
CA GLU A 329 5.78 -49.40 -36.42
C GLU A 329 6.29 -50.56 -37.28
N VAL A 330 6.33 -51.75 -36.69
CA VAL A 330 6.64 -52.99 -37.39
C VAL A 330 5.43 -53.89 -37.31
N VAL A 331 4.84 -54.17 -38.47
CA VAL A 331 3.79 -55.16 -38.62
C VAL A 331 4.42 -56.54 -38.67
N ASP A 332 4.03 -57.40 -37.73
CA ASP A 332 4.41 -58.80 -37.75
C ASP A 332 3.73 -59.49 -38.95
N LYS A 333 4.54 -60.00 -39.89
CA LYS A 333 4.06 -60.57 -41.15
C LYS A 333 3.27 -61.89 -40.97
N VAL A 334 3.30 -62.48 -39.78
CA VAL A 334 2.63 -63.76 -39.46
C VAL A 334 1.34 -63.51 -38.69
N SER A 335 1.33 -62.58 -37.73
CA SER A 335 0.15 -62.29 -36.88
C SER A 335 -0.68 -61.07 -37.30
N GLY A 336 -0.15 -60.23 -38.20
CA GLY A 336 -0.80 -58.99 -38.65
C GLY A 336 -0.85 -57.88 -37.60
N VAL A 337 -0.25 -58.09 -36.41
CA VAL A 337 -0.24 -57.13 -35.32
C VAL A 337 0.86 -56.09 -35.53
N THR A 338 0.50 -54.81 -35.40
CA THR A 338 1.44 -53.69 -35.40
C THR A 338 2.10 -53.55 -34.03
N SER A 339 3.43 -53.59 -34.00
CA SER A 339 4.24 -53.38 -32.78
C SER A 339 5.10 -52.14 -32.92
N THR A 340 5.16 -51.29 -31.90
CA THR A 340 6.06 -50.14 -31.89
C THR A 340 7.46 -50.59 -31.45
N LYS A 341 8.46 -50.41 -32.31
CA LYS A 341 9.87 -50.59 -31.94
C LYS A 341 10.51 -49.25 -31.64
N ILE A 342 11.39 -49.25 -30.66
CA ILE A 342 12.17 -48.09 -30.23
C ILE A 342 13.62 -48.32 -30.65
N GLU A 343 14.22 -47.34 -31.31
CA GLU A 343 15.64 -47.30 -31.62
C GLU A 343 16.25 -45.99 -31.10
N TYR A 344 17.51 -46.04 -30.71
CA TYR A 344 18.24 -44.91 -30.16
C TYR A 344 19.45 -44.59 -31.04
N ASP A 345 19.37 -43.46 -31.74
CA ASP A 345 20.47 -42.98 -32.57
C ASP A 345 21.47 -42.19 -31.73
N ARG A 346 22.77 -42.49 -31.88
CA ARG A 346 23.84 -41.76 -31.19
C ARG A 346 23.90 -40.33 -31.69
N ILE A 347 23.77 -39.37 -30.78
CA ILE A 347 23.88 -37.94 -31.08
C ILE A 347 24.88 -37.27 -30.15
N ASN A 348 25.23 -36.04 -30.49
CA ASN A 348 25.88 -35.12 -29.58
C ASN A 348 24.97 -33.91 -29.40
N TYR A 349 24.92 -33.41 -28.18
CA TYR A 349 24.38 -32.10 -27.85
C TYR A 349 25.46 -31.30 -27.13
N THR A 350 25.29 -30.00 -27.00
CA THR A 350 26.27 -29.14 -26.32
C THR A 350 25.63 -28.56 -25.08
N GLU A 351 26.27 -28.71 -23.93
CA GLU A 351 25.90 -27.98 -22.72
C GLU A 351 26.74 -26.71 -22.64
N TYR A 352 26.08 -25.59 -22.40
CA TYR A 352 26.67 -24.27 -22.25
C TYR A 352 26.49 -23.82 -20.81
N ASN A 353 27.56 -23.35 -20.18
CA ASN A 353 27.47 -22.67 -18.90
C ASN A 353 28.29 -21.38 -18.86
N GLN A 354 27.78 -20.40 -18.12
CA GLN A 354 28.45 -19.14 -17.83
C GLN A 354 27.92 -18.59 -16.50
N SER A 355 28.79 -17.96 -15.71
CA SER A 355 28.42 -17.31 -14.45
C SER A 355 29.00 -15.90 -14.44
N ASN A 356 28.16 -14.91 -14.20
CA ASN A 356 28.57 -13.52 -14.02
C ASN A 356 28.37 -13.12 -12.56
N ALA A 357 29.25 -12.28 -12.05
CA ALA A 357 29.20 -11.84 -10.67
C ALA A 357 29.62 -10.38 -10.50
N ALA A 358 29.07 -9.72 -9.49
CA ALA A 358 29.46 -8.41 -9.01
C ALA A 358 29.54 -8.43 -7.48
N ASN A 359 30.47 -7.68 -6.91
CA ASN A 359 30.57 -7.49 -5.46
C ASN A 359 30.92 -6.04 -5.15
N CYS A 360 30.38 -5.52 -4.05
CA CYS A 360 30.69 -4.17 -3.58
C CYS A 360 30.60 -4.11 -2.05
N VAL A 361 31.65 -3.57 -1.43
CA VAL A 361 31.74 -3.27 0.00
C VAL A 361 31.87 -1.75 0.13
N PHE A 362 30.89 -1.13 0.76
CA PHE A 362 30.78 0.32 0.90
C PHE A 362 30.59 0.70 2.37
N SER A 363 31.37 1.67 2.84
CA SER A 363 31.25 2.23 4.19
C SER A 363 30.84 3.69 4.11
N PHE A 364 30.04 4.16 5.07
CA PHE A 364 29.72 5.58 5.19
C PHE A 364 29.65 6.03 6.64
N GLN A 365 29.83 7.35 6.83
CA GLN A 365 29.74 8.00 8.13
C GLN A 365 29.08 9.37 7.98
N LEU A 366 28.12 9.65 8.86
CA LEU A 366 27.53 10.96 9.08
C LEU A 366 28.15 11.54 10.35
N ILE A 367 28.85 12.66 10.24
CA ILE A 367 29.67 13.22 11.32
C ILE A 367 29.14 14.60 11.70
N SER A 368 28.87 14.84 12.98
CA SER A 368 28.49 16.15 13.50
C SER A 368 29.59 17.18 13.23
N THR A 369 29.23 18.34 12.69
CA THR A 369 30.18 19.45 12.50
C THR A 369 30.49 20.18 13.80
N GLU A 370 29.57 20.13 14.76
CA GLU A 370 29.71 20.80 16.06
C GLU A 370 30.59 19.99 17.01
N THR A 371 30.31 18.68 17.15
CA THR A 371 30.98 17.83 18.14
C THR A 371 32.07 16.95 17.53
N GLY A 372 32.06 16.74 16.21
CA GLY A 372 32.93 15.77 15.54
C GLY A 372 32.53 14.30 15.75
N GLU A 373 31.42 14.04 16.44
CA GLU A 373 30.94 12.69 16.72
C GLU A 373 30.35 12.02 15.48
N VAL A 374 30.50 10.69 15.41
CA VAL A 374 29.85 9.87 14.38
C VAL A 374 28.40 9.65 14.79
N LEU A 375 27.48 10.30 14.08
CA LEU A 375 26.03 10.23 14.31
C LEU A 375 25.42 8.95 13.74
N VAL A 376 25.88 8.55 12.55
CA VAL A 376 25.44 7.34 11.86
C VAL A 376 26.62 6.77 11.09
N SER A 377 26.79 5.45 11.13
CA SER A 377 27.75 4.75 10.27
C SER A 377 27.31 3.33 10.02
N ASP A 378 27.68 2.78 8.87
CA ASP A 378 27.49 1.37 8.55
C ASP A 378 28.48 0.91 7.47
N GLU A 379 28.69 -0.39 7.37
CA GLU A 379 29.42 -1.06 6.29
C GLU A 379 28.50 -2.06 5.59
N ILE A 380 28.26 -1.82 4.31
CA ILE A 380 27.35 -2.59 3.48
C ILE A 380 28.19 -3.43 2.52
N SER A 381 28.15 -4.75 2.71
CA SER A 381 28.77 -5.72 1.81
C SER A 381 27.68 -6.47 1.04
N LEU A 382 27.68 -6.34 -0.29
CA LEU A 382 26.73 -7.03 -1.18
C LEU A 382 27.45 -7.78 -2.29
N ASN A 383 26.83 -8.87 -2.71
CA ASN A 383 27.22 -9.70 -3.85
C ASN A 383 25.99 -9.99 -4.72
N GLY A 384 26.18 -10.00 -6.03
CA GLY A 384 25.17 -10.39 -7.01
C GLY A 384 25.78 -11.38 -7.99
N THR A 385 25.03 -12.43 -8.34
CA THR A 385 25.46 -13.47 -9.27
C THR A 385 24.32 -13.82 -10.20
N ASP A 386 24.64 -14.15 -11.43
CA ASP A 386 23.69 -14.71 -12.40
C ASP A 386 24.34 -15.88 -13.14
N ASP A 387 23.61 -17.00 -13.22
CA ASP A 387 24.10 -18.27 -13.74
C ASP A 387 23.25 -18.72 -14.93
N MET A 388 23.88 -18.87 -16.09
CA MET A 388 23.26 -19.42 -17.28
C MET A 388 23.77 -20.85 -17.50
N ASN A 389 22.84 -21.81 -17.60
CA ASN A 389 23.16 -23.21 -17.91
C ASN A 389 22.07 -23.82 -18.81
N TYR A 390 22.41 -24.16 -20.05
CA TYR A 390 21.46 -24.70 -21.01
C TYR A 390 22.10 -25.74 -21.94
N ALA A 391 21.28 -26.57 -22.56
CA ALA A 391 21.69 -27.50 -23.59
C ALA A 391 21.17 -27.05 -24.97
N ASP A 392 21.96 -27.31 -26.02
CA ASP A 392 21.57 -27.08 -27.40
C ASP A 392 21.74 -28.33 -28.25
N TYR A 393 20.72 -28.62 -29.05
CA TYR A 393 20.70 -29.70 -30.01
C TYR A 393 19.96 -29.23 -31.25
N LYS A 394 20.56 -29.44 -32.43
CA LYS A 394 20.01 -28.95 -33.71
C LYS A 394 18.69 -29.62 -34.14
N GLY A 395 18.32 -30.75 -33.54
CA GLY A 395 17.11 -31.50 -33.86
C GLY A 395 16.03 -31.42 -32.78
N GLU A 396 15.02 -32.29 -32.87
CA GLU A 396 13.94 -32.34 -31.87
C GLU A 396 14.46 -32.84 -30.52
N PHE A 397 14.67 -31.91 -29.59
CA PHE A 397 15.28 -32.21 -28.29
C PHE A 397 14.37 -33.02 -27.36
N LYS A 398 13.04 -33.01 -27.57
CA LYS A 398 12.06 -33.78 -26.78
C LYS A 398 12.34 -35.29 -26.78
N ASN A 399 12.96 -35.76 -27.86
CA ASN A 399 13.31 -37.16 -28.04
C ASN A 399 14.79 -37.43 -27.69
N VAL A 400 15.51 -36.47 -27.11
CA VAL A 400 16.90 -36.64 -26.69
C VAL A 400 16.98 -37.18 -25.27
N TYR A 401 17.75 -38.26 -25.11
CA TYR A 401 17.99 -38.94 -23.85
C TYR A 401 19.48 -38.85 -23.48
N PRO A 402 19.81 -38.65 -22.19
CA PRO A 402 21.19 -38.71 -21.74
C PRO A 402 21.74 -40.13 -21.88
N GLY A 403 23.06 -40.26 -22.01
CA GLY A 403 23.68 -41.57 -22.08
C GLY A 403 25.13 -41.52 -22.50
N PHE A 404 25.76 -42.69 -22.51
CA PHE A 404 27.14 -42.87 -22.93
C PHE A 404 27.21 -43.76 -24.15
N TRP A 405 28.11 -43.43 -25.08
CA TRP A 405 28.51 -44.35 -26.14
C TRP A 405 30.03 -44.31 -26.30
N LYS A 406 30.65 -45.45 -26.59
CA LYS A 406 32.11 -45.59 -26.67
C LYS A 406 32.67 -44.94 -27.94
N SER A 407 32.05 -45.24 -29.08
CA SER A 407 32.45 -44.76 -30.40
C SER A 407 31.25 -44.25 -31.19
N ASP A 408 31.48 -43.22 -32.00
CA ASP A 408 30.51 -42.69 -32.98
C ASP A 408 30.39 -43.59 -34.22
N LYS A 409 31.42 -44.38 -34.51
CA LYS A 409 31.52 -45.23 -35.71
C LYS A 409 31.08 -46.67 -35.47
N ILE A 410 31.44 -47.25 -34.33
CA ILE A 410 31.25 -48.69 -34.06
C ILE A 410 30.25 -48.85 -32.91
N LYS A 411 29.21 -49.67 -33.08
CA LYS A 411 28.29 -50.02 -31.99
C LYS A 411 29.06 -50.82 -30.95
N SER A 412 28.96 -50.43 -29.69
CA SER A 412 29.61 -51.11 -28.57
C SER A 412 28.57 -51.69 -27.62
N SER A 413 28.86 -52.83 -26.99
CA SER A 413 28.07 -53.33 -25.86
C SER A 413 28.15 -52.43 -24.62
N GLU A 414 29.11 -51.50 -24.59
CA GLU A 414 29.26 -50.48 -23.55
C GLU A 414 28.39 -49.24 -23.78
N ASP A 415 27.67 -49.14 -24.92
CA ASP A 415 26.77 -48.03 -25.19
C ASP A 415 25.53 -48.16 -24.28
N MET A 416 25.25 -47.13 -23.47
CA MET A 416 24.18 -47.13 -22.48
C MET A 416 23.31 -45.87 -22.63
N VAL A 417 22.03 -46.09 -22.90
CA VAL A 417 21.01 -45.05 -22.87
C VAL A 417 20.47 -44.95 -21.45
N SER A 418 20.49 -43.77 -20.87
CA SER A 418 19.79 -43.55 -19.61
C SER A 418 18.30 -43.35 -19.89
N THR A 419 17.51 -44.29 -19.39
CA THR A 419 16.04 -44.24 -19.43
C THR A 419 15.44 -43.77 -18.11
N SER A 420 16.28 -43.33 -17.17
CA SER A 420 15.84 -42.73 -15.91
C SER A 420 14.99 -41.49 -16.19
N TYR A 421 13.81 -41.45 -15.60
CA TYR A 421 12.90 -40.32 -15.72
C TYR A 421 13.55 -39.03 -15.21
N GLU A 422 14.30 -39.11 -14.10
CA GLU A 422 14.98 -37.96 -13.50
C GLU A 422 16.04 -37.38 -14.43
N GLU A 423 16.93 -38.23 -14.97
CA GLU A 423 18.00 -37.77 -15.85
C GLU A 423 17.46 -37.22 -17.18
N TYR A 424 16.44 -37.88 -17.75
CA TYR A 424 15.73 -37.36 -18.91
C TYR A 424 15.12 -35.99 -18.61
N SER A 425 14.37 -35.86 -17.51
CA SER A 425 13.72 -34.60 -17.14
C SER A 425 14.74 -33.48 -16.89
N ASN A 426 15.87 -33.78 -16.23
CA ASN A 426 16.97 -32.84 -16.02
C ASN A 426 17.54 -32.32 -17.34
N LEU A 427 17.79 -33.21 -18.30
CA LEU A 427 18.27 -32.82 -19.62
C LEU A 427 17.21 -32.01 -20.40
N GLN A 428 15.94 -32.38 -20.32
CA GLN A 428 14.86 -31.61 -20.94
C GLN A 428 14.74 -30.20 -20.35
N ARG A 429 14.93 -30.04 -19.04
CA ARG A 429 15.00 -28.73 -18.38
C ARG A 429 16.17 -27.90 -18.91
N LEU A 430 17.34 -28.50 -19.15
CA LEU A 430 18.48 -27.80 -19.75
C LEU A 430 18.19 -27.35 -21.19
N PHE A 431 17.50 -28.15 -22.00
CA PHE A 431 17.11 -27.73 -23.36
C PHE A 431 16.09 -26.60 -23.36
N ALA A 432 15.23 -26.55 -22.34
CA ALA A 432 14.21 -25.52 -22.17
C ALA A 432 14.70 -24.29 -21.36
N ALA A 433 15.92 -24.31 -20.82
CA ALA A 433 16.45 -23.25 -19.98
C ALA A 433 16.67 -21.95 -20.77
N GLU A 434 16.58 -20.82 -20.06
CA GLU A 434 16.88 -19.51 -20.63
C GLU A 434 18.35 -19.42 -21.07
N ARG A 435 18.57 -18.70 -22.18
CA ARG A 435 19.88 -18.55 -22.82
C ARG A 435 20.45 -17.15 -22.65
N THR A 436 19.89 -16.40 -21.70
CA THR A 436 20.28 -15.04 -21.37
C THR A 436 21.05 -15.05 -20.06
N ILE A 437 22.03 -14.16 -19.96
CA ILE A 437 22.79 -13.92 -18.75
C ILE A 437 22.85 -12.41 -18.51
N ILE A 438 22.60 -12.00 -17.28
CA ILE A 438 22.70 -10.61 -16.85
C ILE A 438 24.19 -10.20 -16.88
N PRO A 439 24.57 -9.13 -17.58
CA PRO A 439 25.93 -8.63 -17.58
C PRO A 439 26.38 -8.22 -16.17
N ALA A 440 27.66 -8.44 -15.82
CA ALA A 440 28.17 -8.10 -14.49
C ALA A 440 28.06 -6.58 -14.17
N GLU A 441 28.09 -5.72 -15.19
CA GLU A 441 27.87 -4.28 -15.05
C GLU A 441 26.44 -3.94 -14.61
N GLN A 442 25.45 -4.71 -15.08
CA GLN A 442 24.05 -4.56 -14.67
C GLN A 442 23.88 -5.04 -13.23
N LEU A 443 24.46 -6.20 -12.87
CA LEU A 443 24.50 -6.67 -11.48
C LEU A 443 25.11 -5.61 -10.55
N MET A 444 26.23 -4.98 -10.95
CA MET A 444 26.83 -3.87 -10.19
C MET A 444 25.88 -2.66 -10.07
N GLY A 445 25.09 -2.36 -11.12
CA GLY A 445 24.03 -1.36 -11.05
C GLY A 445 23.03 -1.65 -9.94
N ASP A 446 22.53 -2.89 -9.86
CA ASP A 446 21.59 -3.32 -8.83
C ASP A 446 22.20 -3.23 -7.42
N LEU A 447 23.49 -3.56 -7.28
CA LEU A 447 24.21 -3.41 -6.01
C LEU A 447 24.31 -1.94 -5.58
N ILE A 448 24.59 -1.02 -6.50
CA ILE A 448 24.65 0.42 -6.23
C ILE A 448 23.29 0.92 -5.72
N ASP A 449 22.20 0.52 -6.35
CA ASP A 449 20.85 0.94 -5.95
C ASP A 449 20.47 0.44 -4.56
N GLN A 450 20.87 -0.80 -4.22
CA GLN A 450 20.67 -1.39 -2.89
C GLN A 450 21.55 -0.72 -1.82
N ILE A 451 22.82 -0.45 -2.12
CA ILE A 451 23.72 0.29 -1.23
C ILE A 451 23.14 1.66 -0.95
N ALA A 452 22.77 2.40 -2.00
CA ALA A 452 22.19 3.73 -1.87
C ALA A 452 20.89 3.71 -1.05
N LEU A 453 20.02 2.69 -1.23
CA LEU A 453 18.81 2.53 -0.43
C LEU A 453 19.11 2.37 1.07
N ARG A 454 20.04 1.48 1.42
CA ARG A 454 20.38 1.20 2.82
C ARG A 454 21.07 2.40 3.47
N SER A 455 22.07 2.97 2.81
CA SER A 455 22.84 4.10 3.34
C SER A 455 22.00 5.37 3.42
N SER A 456 21.24 5.74 2.38
CA SER A 456 20.35 6.91 2.43
C SER A 456 19.27 6.73 3.49
N GLY A 457 18.72 5.51 3.61
CA GLY A 457 17.69 5.20 4.60
C GLY A 457 18.19 5.41 6.03
N ALA A 458 19.45 5.07 6.33
CA ALA A 458 20.05 5.33 7.63
C ALA A 458 20.17 6.84 7.93
N VAL A 459 20.58 7.64 6.94
CA VAL A 459 20.68 9.10 7.08
C VAL A 459 19.30 9.75 7.21
N ILE A 460 18.31 9.34 6.39
CA ILE A 460 16.95 9.88 6.42
C ILE A 460 16.26 9.64 7.76
N ARG A 461 16.49 8.47 8.37
CA ARG A 461 15.90 8.10 9.67
C ARG A 461 16.58 8.76 10.87
N TYR A 462 17.73 9.40 10.68
CA TYR A 462 18.43 10.09 11.76
C TYR A 462 17.53 11.19 12.35
N ASN A 463 17.36 11.14 13.67
CA ASN A 463 16.61 12.14 14.42
C ASN A 463 17.47 12.64 15.58
N PRO A 464 17.95 13.90 15.55
CA PRO A 464 18.74 14.46 16.64
C PRO A 464 17.93 14.67 17.93
N GLU A 465 16.60 14.56 17.88
CA GLU A 465 15.71 14.73 19.03
C GLU A 465 15.41 13.42 19.80
N ASN A 466 15.92 12.28 19.33
CA ASN A 466 15.65 10.96 19.93
C ASN A 466 16.81 10.43 20.77
#